data_AF-A0AAD5BUW3-F1
#
_entry.id   AF-A0AAD5BUW3-F1
#
_cell.length_a   1.000
_cell.length_b   1.000
_cell.length_c   1.000
_cell.angle_alpha   90.00
_cell.angle_beta   90.00
_cell.angle_gamma   90.00
#
_symmetry.space_group_name_H-M   'P 1'
#
loop_
_entity.id
_entity.type
_entity.pdbx_description
1 polymer ?
#
loop_
_entity_poly.entity_id
_entity_poly.type
_entity_poly.pdbx_seq_one_letter_code
_entity_poly.pdbx_strand_id
1 'polypeptide(L)'
;MQNTTGMENQIRQLVYLVENAILNLPEGQEEMVWLIDFTGWSFSTSVPVKTARETISVLQNHYPQRLAVAFLYSPPRLFEALWKMIKYCLDPKTFQKIKFVYPKNKESVEIMQSCFDADNLPTEFGGKATMKYDHEEFSKLMVQDDLKTAKFWGFDQKIDGNAEKES
;
A
#
# COMPACT_ATOMS: atom_id res chain seq x y z
N MET A 1 3.15 -28.89 -1.53
CA MET A 1 2.48 -27.72 -0.94
C MET A 1 3.55 -26.67 -0.66
N GLN A 2 3.96 -25.92 -1.69
CA GLN A 2 5.11 -25.01 -1.62
C GLN A 2 4.60 -23.56 -1.68
N ASN A 3 4.96 -22.74 -0.68
CA ASN A 3 4.79 -21.28 -0.59
C ASN A 3 3.38 -20.64 -0.65
N THR A 4 2.29 -21.39 -0.78
CA THR A 4 0.92 -20.82 -0.87
C THR A 4 0.52 -20.03 0.39
N THR A 5 0.89 -20.48 1.58
CA THR A 5 0.57 -19.80 2.85
C THR A 5 1.21 -18.40 2.96
N GLY A 6 2.43 -18.23 2.44
CA GLY A 6 3.10 -16.93 2.43
C GLY A 6 2.43 -15.92 1.49
N MET A 7 2.00 -16.39 0.32
CA MET A 7 1.30 -15.59 -0.69
C MET A 7 -0.09 -15.15 -0.22
N GLU A 8 -0.88 -16.07 0.35
CA GLU A 8 -2.20 -15.74 0.90
C GLU A 8 -2.11 -14.72 2.04
N ASN A 9 -1.12 -14.86 2.93
CA ASN A 9 -0.89 -13.91 4.00
C ASN A 9 -0.50 -12.52 3.47
N GLN A 10 0.34 -12.45 2.44
CA GLN A 10 0.70 -11.18 1.78
C GLN A 10 -0.52 -10.49 1.17
N ILE A 11 -1.40 -11.24 0.50
CA ILE A 11 -2.63 -10.69 -0.08
C ILE A 11 -3.60 -10.22 1.01
N ARG A 12 -3.77 -10.98 2.10
CA ARG A 12 -4.60 -10.57 3.24
C ARG A 12 -4.07 -9.29 3.88
N GLN A 13 -2.76 -9.20 4.06
CA GLN A 13 -2.12 -8.00 4.61
C GLN A 13 -2.32 -6.80 3.68
N LEU A 14 -2.21 -6.97 2.36
CA LEU A 14 -2.50 -5.92 1.40
C LEU A 14 -3.96 -5.44 1.50
N VAL A 15 -4.92 -6.37 1.52
CA VAL A 15 -6.34 -6.05 1.66
C VAL A 15 -6.60 -5.25 2.93
N TYR A 16 -6.04 -5.70 4.06
CA TYR A 16 -6.13 -4.98 5.33
C TYR A 16 -5.60 -3.54 5.23
N LEU A 17 -4.43 -3.34 4.60
CA LEU A 17 -3.85 -2.00 4.43
C LEU A 17 -4.70 -1.10 3.53
N VAL A 18 -5.27 -1.67 2.46
CA VAL A 18 -6.14 -0.94 1.52
C VAL A 18 -7.46 -0.53 2.19
N GLU A 19 -8.11 -1.43 2.93
CA GLU A 19 -9.34 -1.12 3.67
C GLU A 19 -9.11 0.00 4.69
N ASN A 20 -8.03 -0.08 5.47
CA ASN A 20 -7.69 0.97 6.43
C ASN A 20 -7.35 2.30 5.75
N ALA A 21 -6.64 2.27 4.62
CA ALA A 21 -6.37 3.48 3.85
C ALA A 21 -7.69 4.12 3.37
N ILE A 22 -8.64 3.34 2.85
CA ILE A 22 -9.94 3.82 2.41
C ILE A 22 -10.74 4.43 3.57
N LEU A 23 -10.76 3.78 4.74
CA LEU A 23 -11.45 4.30 5.93
C LEU A 23 -10.85 5.61 6.46
N ASN A 24 -9.58 5.88 6.15
CA ASN A 24 -8.87 7.08 6.56
C ASN A 24 -8.82 8.17 5.48
N LEU A 25 -9.47 7.97 4.33
CA LEU A 25 -9.62 9.02 3.33
C LEU A 25 -10.51 10.16 3.87
N PRO A 26 -10.18 11.44 3.56
CA PRO A 26 -11.07 12.56 3.82
C PRO A 26 -12.43 12.37 3.13
N GLU A 27 -13.46 13.04 3.66
CA GLU A 27 -14.79 13.01 3.04
C GLU A 27 -14.75 13.51 1.59
N GLY A 28 -15.33 12.73 0.66
CA GLY A 28 -15.33 13.04 -0.77
C GLY A 28 -14.06 12.64 -1.53
N GLN A 29 -13.02 12.14 -0.85
CA GLN A 29 -11.81 11.61 -1.48
C GLN A 29 -11.96 10.10 -1.73
N GLU A 30 -11.80 9.66 -2.97
CA GLU A 30 -11.92 8.24 -3.34
C GLU A 30 -10.59 7.58 -3.76
N GLU A 31 -9.62 8.41 -4.16
CA GLU A 31 -8.31 8.02 -4.66
C GLU A 31 -7.18 8.37 -3.68
N MET A 32 -6.16 7.52 -3.64
CA MET A 32 -4.94 7.69 -2.85
C MET A 32 -3.68 7.65 -3.71
N VAL A 33 -2.63 8.31 -3.24
CA VAL A 33 -1.29 8.26 -3.86
C VAL A 33 -0.47 7.14 -3.21
N TRP A 34 0.19 6.32 -4.02
CA TRP A 34 1.01 5.20 -3.55
C TRP A 34 2.48 5.53 -3.73
N LEU A 35 3.28 5.34 -2.69
CA LEU A 35 4.74 5.43 -2.74
C LEU A 35 5.31 4.04 -2.44
N ILE A 36 5.97 3.44 -3.42
CA ILE A 36 6.54 2.10 -3.32
C ILE A 36 8.05 2.22 -3.40
N ASP A 37 8.73 1.93 -2.30
CA ASP A 37 10.18 1.95 -2.21
C ASP A 37 10.81 0.62 -2.68
N PHE A 38 11.68 0.71 -3.67
CA PHE A 38 12.49 -0.40 -4.18
C PHE A 38 13.96 -0.32 -3.72
N THR A 39 14.30 0.59 -2.81
CA THR A 39 15.65 0.67 -2.25
C THR A 39 16.03 -0.63 -1.57
N GLY A 40 17.20 -1.18 -1.92
CA GLY A 40 17.64 -2.49 -1.42
C GLY A 40 16.99 -3.71 -2.10
N TRP A 41 16.11 -3.50 -3.09
CA TRP A 41 15.55 -4.59 -3.88
C TRP A 41 16.65 -5.37 -4.61
N SER A 42 16.55 -6.69 -4.54
CA SER A 42 17.44 -7.63 -5.22
C SER A 42 16.65 -8.81 -5.77
N PHE A 43 17.21 -9.57 -6.72
CA PHE A 43 16.54 -10.76 -7.25
C PHE A 43 16.21 -11.81 -6.18
N SER A 44 17.00 -11.89 -5.09
CA SER A 44 16.75 -12.78 -3.96
C SER A 44 15.64 -12.29 -3.00
N THR A 45 15.31 -11.00 -3.05
CA THR A 45 14.20 -10.38 -2.28
C THR A 45 13.00 -10.06 -3.15
N SER A 46 13.05 -10.45 -4.43
CA SER A 46 12.01 -10.11 -5.40
C SER A 46 10.73 -10.90 -5.16
N VAL A 47 9.60 -10.20 -5.24
CA VAL A 47 8.28 -10.83 -5.20
C VAL A 47 8.13 -11.74 -6.43
N PRO A 48 7.74 -13.02 -6.27
CA PRO A 48 7.48 -13.89 -7.41
C PRO A 48 6.47 -13.26 -8.36
N VAL A 49 6.70 -13.37 -9.67
CA VAL A 49 5.81 -12.79 -10.70
C VAL A 49 4.36 -13.25 -10.54
N LYS A 50 4.15 -14.49 -10.08
CA LYS A 50 2.83 -15.03 -9.77
C LYS A 50 2.12 -14.21 -8.67
N THR A 51 2.79 -13.98 -7.55
CA THR A 51 2.26 -13.16 -6.44
C THR A 51 1.93 -11.76 -6.92
N ALA A 52 2.84 -11.11 -7.65
CA ALA A 52 2.62 -9.77 -8.16
C ALA A 52 1.40 -9.69 -9.11
N ARG A 53 1.19 -10.71 -9.95
CA ARG A 53 0.02 -10.82 -10.82
C ARG A 53 -1.28 -10.99 -10.02
N GLU A 54 -1.27 -11.83 -9.00
CA GLU A 54 -2.44 -12.03 -8.12
C GLU A 54 -2.77 -10.77 -7.33
N THR A 55 -1.76 -10.08 -6.79
CA THR A 55 -1.92 -8.76 -6.16
C THR A 55 -2.58 -7.75 -7.10
N ILE A 56 -2.07 -7.60 -8.33
CA ILE A 56 -2.67 -6.68 -9.30
C ILE A 56 -4.11 -7.08 -9.62
N SER A 57 -4.38 -8.38 -9.78
CA SER A 57 -5.73 -8.90 -10.02
C SER A 57 -6.70 -8.54 -8.88
N VAL A 58 -6.27 -8.68 -7.62
CA VAL A 58 -7.09 -8.29 -6.47
C VAL A 58 -7.40 -6.80 -6.51
N LEU A 59 -6.39 -5.96 -6.73
CA LEU A 59 -6.54 -4.51 -6.78
C LEU A 59 -7.47 -4.05 -7.91
N GLN A 60 -7.35 -4.62 -9.11
CA GLN A 60 -8.18 -4.24 -10.23
C GLN A 60 -9.64 -4.70 -10.10
N ASN A 61 -9.86 -5.90 -9.57
CA ASN A 61 -11.21 -6.48 -9.51
C ASN A 61 -12.01 -6.01 -8.28
N HIS A 62 -11.34 -5.72 -7.17
CA HIS A 62 -12.01 -5.36 -5.90
C HIS A 62 -11.82 -3.89 -5.51
N TYR A 63 -10.76 -3.24 -5.96
CA TYR A 63 -10.45 -1.84 -5.64
C TYR A 63 -10.26 -0.98 -6.89
N PRO A 64 -11.21 -1.02 -7.86
CA PRO A 64 -11.07 -0.26 -9.09
C PRO A 64 -11.02 1.23 -8.77
N GLN A 65 -10.20 1.97 -9.52
CA GLN A 65 -10.13 3.44 -9.47
C GLN A 65 -9.76 4.01 -8.08
N ARG A 66 -9.05 3.25 -7.22
CA ARG A 66 -8.54 3.76 -5.94
C ARG A 66 -7.18 4.43 -6.02
N LEU A 67 -6.46 4.25 -7.13
CA LEU A 67 -5.12 4.79 -7.31
C LEU A 67 -5.18 6.12 -8.04
N ALA A 68 -4.74 7.22 -7.41
CA ALA A 68 -4.54 8.50 -8.08
C ALA A 68 -3.23 8.47 -8.90
N VAL A 69 -2.12 8.19 -8.23
CA VAL A 69 -0.75 8.14 -8.79
C VAL A 69 0.05 7.09 -8.01
N ALA A 70 0.89 6.31 -8.69
CA ALA A 70 1.85 5.40 -8.07
C ALA A 70 3.29 5.84 -8.35
N PHE A 71 4.03 6.19 -7.31
CA PHE A 71 5.45 6.48 -7.37
C PHE A 71 6.27 5.23 -7.06
N LEU A 72 7.04 4.75 -8.03
CA LEU A 72 8.02 3.69 -7.85
C LEU A 72 9.37 4.33 -7.57
N TYR A 73 9.80 4.33 -6.30
CA TYR A 73 11.01 4.99 -5.84
C TYR A 73 12.22 4.05 -5.90
N SER A 74 13.32 4.54 -6.47
CA SER A 74 14.58 3.81 -6.65
C SER A 74 14.46 2.40 -7.29
N PRO A 75 13.63 2.20 -8.34
CA PRO A 75 13.49 0.88 -8.92
C PRO A 75 14.80 0.43 -9.60
N PRO A 76 15.18 -0.85 -9.45
CA PRO A 76 16.39 -1.37 -10.05
C PRO A 76 16.26 -1.34 -11.57
N ARG A 77 17.31 -0.96 -12.28
CA ARG A 77 17.26 -0.77 -13.75
C ARG A 77 16.84 -2.02 -14.54
N LEU A 78 16.87 -3.22 -13.92
CA LEU A 78 16.63 -4.51 -14.55
C LEU A 78 15.43 -5.28 -13.94
N PHE A 79 14.30 -4.62 -13.64
CA PHE A 79 13.05 -5.32 -13.26
C PHE A 79 12.18 -5.68 -14.48
N GLU A 80 12.78 -5.86 -15.67
CA GLU A 80 12.06 -6.03 -16.94
C GLU A 80 10.91 -7.04 -16.89
N ALA A 81 11.08 -8.19 -16.20
CA ALA A 81 10.04 -9.20 -16.09
C ALA A 81 8.82 -8.68 -15.33
N LEU A 82 9.04 -8.01 -14.19
CA LEU A 82 7.98 -7.40 -13.41
C LEU A 82 7.35 -6.22 -14.17
N TRP A 83 8.15 -5.42 -14.89
CA TRP A 83 7.64 -4.32 -15.71
C TRP A 83 6.78 -4.80 -16.88
N LYS A 84 7.23 -5.83 -17.61
CA LYS A 84 6.47 -6.47 -18.69
C LYS A 84 5.14 -7.02 -18.15
N MET A 85 5.16 -7.62 -16.96
CA MET A 85 3.95 -8.11 -16.30
C MET A 85 2.99 -6.95 -15.93
N ILE A 86 3.49 -5.90 -15.27
CA ILE A 86 2.70 -4.71 -14.90
C ILE A 86 2.02 -4.11 -16.14
N LYS A 87 2.78 -3.94 -17.23
CA LYS A 87 2.27 -3.41 -18.50
C LYS A 87 1.13 -4.26 -19.08
N TYR A 88 1.17 -5.58 -18.90
CA TYR A 88 0.17 -6.49 -19.44
C TYR A 88 -1.08 -6.63 -18.55
N CYS A 89 -0.90 -6.48 -17.24
CA CYS A 89 -2.00 -6.63 -16.29
C CYS A 89 -2.77 -5.33 -16.08
N LEU A 90 -2.11 -4.17 -16.14
CA LEU A 90 -2.77 -2.88 -15.95
C LEU A 90 -3.47 -2.39 -17.22
N ASP A 91 -4.67 -1.83 -17.03
CA ASP A 91 -5.33 -1.10 -18.10
C ASP A 91 -4.53 0.19 -18.44
N PRO A 92 -4.68 0.74 -19.65
CA PRO A 92 -3.89 1.88 -20.10
C PRO A 92 -4.00 3.12 -19.20
N LYS A 93 -5.17 3.37 -18.57
CA LYS A 93 -5.36 4.55 -17.72
C LYS A 93 -4.58 4.39 -16.42
N THR A 94 -4.65 3.22 -15.80
CA THR A 94 -3.88 2.92 -14.58
C THR A 94 -2.37 2.92 -14.86
N PHE A 95 -1.94 2.40 -16.02
CA PHE A 95 -0.53 2.42 -16.40
C PHE A 95 0.05 3.84 -16.50
N GLN A 96 -0.74 4.80 -17.00
CA GLN A 96 -0.32 6.22 -17.11
C GLN A 96 -0.13 6.91 -15.74
N LYS A 97 -0.74 6.36 -14.69
CA LYS A 97 -0.62 6.86 -13.31
C LYS A 97 0.69 6.44 -12.63
N ILE A 98 1.49 5.56 -13.26
CA ILE A 98 2.79 5.13 -12.72
C ILE A 98 3.87 6.16 -13.04
N LYS A 99 4.59 6.61 -12.01
CA LYS A 99 5.72 7.53 -12.07
C LYS A 99 6.96 6.87 -11.49
N PHE A 100 8.05 6.95 -12.23
CA PHE A 100 9.35 6.45 -11.79
C PHE A 100 10.11 7.56 -11.09
N VAL A 101 10.60 7.29 -9.87
CA VAL A 101 11.41 8.24 -9.13
C VAL A 101 12.81 7.69 -8.93
N TYR A 102 13.79 8.33 -9.56
CA TYR A 102 15.19 8.02 -9.36
C TYR A 102 15.83 9.10 -8.47
N PRO A 103 16.35 8.77 -7.28
CA PRO A 103 16.82 9.78 -6.31
C PRO A 103 17.96 10.66 -6.83
N LYS A 104 18.73 10.15 -7.81
CA LYS A 104 19.85 10.86 -8.45
C LYS A 104 19.42 11.71 -9.65
N ASN A 105 18.14 11.69 -10.03
CA ASN A 105 17.58 12.48 -11.11
C ASN A 105 16.76 13.64 -10.50
N LYS A 106 17.19 14.88 -10.75
CA LYS A 106 16.54 16.08 -10.21
C LYS A 106 15.08 16.22 -10.65
N GLU A 107 14.78 15.98 -11.92
CA GLU A 107 13.42 16.07 -12.47
C GLU A 107 12.48 15.07 -11.77
N SER A 108 12.95 13.85 -11.52
CA SER A 108 12.18 12.83 -10.81
C SER A 108 11.87 13.22 -9.36
N VAL A 109 12.82 13.88 -8.68
CA VAL A 109 12.65 14.37 -7.31
C VAL A 109 11.69 15.55 -7.26
N GLU A 110 11.78 16.47 -8.21
CA GLU A 110 10.87 17.62 -8.33
C GLU A 110 9.40 17.18 -8.52
N ILE A 111 9.16 16.15 -9.33
CA ILE A 111 7.80 15.57 -9.48
C ILE A 111 7.29 15.06 -8.13
N MET A 112 8.14 14.38 -7.35
CA MET A 112 7.75 13.89 -6.03
C MET A 112 7.40 15.06 -5.09
N GLN A 113 8.24 16.10 -5.05
CA GLN A 113 8.01 17.29 -4.22
C GLN A 113 6.78 18.11 -4.64
N SER A 114 6.35 18.00 -5.90
CA SER A 114 5.11 18.64 -6.36
C SER A 114 3.84 17.94 -5.87
N CYS A 115 3.94 16.65 -5.52
CA CYS A 115 2.80 15.82 -5.08
C CYS A 115 2.74 15.63 -3.57
N PHE A 116 3.88 15.70 -2.87
CA PHE A 116 3.96 15.52 -1.43
C PHE A 116 4.46 16.79 -0.76
N ASP A 117 3.81 17.17 0.34
CA ASP A 117 4.33 18.22 1.21
C ASP A 117 5.69 17.81 1.78
N ALA A 118 6.70 18.64 1.54
CA ALA A 118 8.07 18.39 1.98
C ALA A 118 8.15 18.21 3.51
N ASP A 119 7.27 18.87 4.27
CA ASP A 119 7.28 18.79 5.73
C ASP A 119 6.69 17.46 6.25
N ASN A 120 5.91 16.75 5.42
CA ASN A 120 5.31 15.44 5.73
C ASN A 120 6.04 14.26 5.08
N LEU A 121 6.85 14.51 4.05
CA LEU A 121 7.61 13.49 3.35
C LEU A 121 8.91 13.14 4.11
N PRO A 122 9.20 11.85 4.37
CA PRO A 122 10.45 11.45 5.01
C PRO A 122 11.70 11.92 4.26
N THR A 123 12.77 12.21 5.00
CA THR A 123 14.06 12.66 4.44
C THR A 123 14.66 11.65 3.45
N GLU A 124 14.41 10.35 3.65
CA GLU A 124 14.85 9.26 2.76
C GLU A 124 14.27 9.38 1.33
N PHE A 125 13.13 10.05 1.20
CA PHE A 125 12.45 10.34 -0.06
C PHE A 125 12.69 11.77 -0.56
N GLY A 126 13.55 12.56 0.12
CA GLY A 126 13.86 13.93 -0.27
C GLY A 126 12.94 15.01 0.34
N GLY A 127 12.18 14.67 1.38
CA GLY A 127 11.46 15.63 2.21
C GLY A 127 12.26 16.10 3.43
N LYS A 128 11.55 16.65 4.42
CA LYS A 128 12.11 17.20 5.66
C LYS A 128 11.62 16.48 6.92
N ALA A 129 10.62 15.61 6.80
CA ALA A 129 10.09 14.87 7.94
C ALA A 129 11.17 13.94 8.50
N THR A 130 11.55 14.16 9.75
CA THR A 130 12.54 13.34 10.44
C THR A 130 11.82 12.21 11.19
N MET A 131 11.10 11.37 10.44
CA MET A 131 10.43 10.20 11.00
C MET A 131 11.44 9.06 11.08
N LYS A 132 11.89 8.70 12.29
CA LYS A 132 12.47 7.36 12.48
C LYS A 132 11.30 6.40 12.59
N TYR A 133 11.27 5.35 11.79
CA TYR A 133 10.25 4.31 11.92
C TYR A 133 10.26 3.76 13.35
N ASP A 134 9.22 4.07 14.11
CA ASP A 134 8.97 3.53 15.44
C ASP A 134 7.86 2.48 15.33
N HIS A 135 8.25 1.22 15.47
CA HIS A 135 7.32 0.10 15.40
C HIS A 135 6.24 0.19 16.49
N GLU A 136 6.56 0.73 17.67
CA GLU A 136 5.62 0.85 18.77
C GLU A 136 4.55 1.91 18.48
N GLU A 137 4.97 3.06 17.93
CA GLU A 137 4.05 4.11 17.49
C GLU A 137 3.16 3.63 16.34
N PHE A 138 3.74 2.95 15.34
CA PHE A 138 2.98 2.36 14.24
C PHE A 138 1.96 1.32 14.74
N SER A 139 2.35 0.47 15.70
CA SER A 139 1.44 -0.52 16.29
C SER A 139 0.27 0.13 17.02
N LYS A 140 0.49 1.25 17.72
CA LYS A 140 -0.58 2.00 18.39
C LYS A 140 -1.57 2.59 17.39
N LEU A 141 -1.08 3.15 16.29
CA LEU A 141 -1.93 3.66 15.20
C LEU A 141 -2.76 2.55 14.58
N MET A 142 -2.15 1.38 14.33
CA MET A 142 -2.83 0.20 13.81
C MET A 142 -3.96 -0.28 14.73
N VAL A 143 -3.76 -0.28 16.05
CA VAL A 143 -4.83 -0.61 17.01
C VAL A 143 -5.97 0.41 16.97
N GLN A 144 -5.68 1.70 16.75
CA GLN A 144 -6.73 2.71 16.59
C GLN A 144 -7.53 2.50 15.29
N ASP A 145 -6.85 2.14 14.21
CA ASP A 145 -7.48 1.78 12.93
C ASP A 145 -8.34 0.50 13.06
N ASP A 146 -7.88 -0.49 13.82
CA ASP A 146 -8.67 -1.70 14.13
C ASP A 146 -9.96 -1.36 14.86
N LEU A 147 -9.90 -0.49 15.88
CA LEU A 147 -11.08 -0.04 16.62
C LEU A 147 -12.05 0.75 15.72
N LYS A 148 -11.52 1.62 14.87
CA LYS A 148 -12.32 2.38 13.90
C LYS A 148 -13.02 1.45 12.91
N THR A 149 -12.30 0.44 12.42
CA THR A 149 -12.81 -0.59 11.52
C THR A 149 -13.89 -1.44 12.20
N ALA A 150 -13.65 -1.89 13.43
CA ALA A 150 -14.62 -2.65 14.22
C ALA A 150 -15.94 -1.89 14.42
N LYS A 151 -15.83 -0.60 14.76
CA LYS A 151 -16.99 0.30 14.89
C LYS A 151 -17.72 0.51 13.56
N PHE A 152 -16.98 0.71 12.46
CA PHE A 152 -17.56 0.91 11.13
C PHE A 152 -18.39 -0.31 10.68
N TRP A 153 -17.87 -1.52 10.90
CA TRP A 153 -18.54 -2.76 10.52
C TRP A 153 -19.52 -3.29 11.58
N GLY A 154 -19.67 -2.61 12.72
CA GLY A 154 -20.60 -2.99 13.78
C GLY A 154 -20.21 -4.24 14.57
N PHE A 155 -18.93 -4.61 14.59
CA PHE A 155 -18.44 -5.76 15.34
C PHE A 155 -18.47 -5.55 16.87
N ASP A 156 -18.62 -4.30 17.33
CA ASP A 156 -18.71 -3.94 18.76
C ASP A 156 -20.00 -4.45 19.43
N GLN A 157 -21.03 -4.87 18.67
CA GLN A 157 -22.34 -5.24 19.23
C GLN A 157 -22.51 -6.72 19.62
N LYS A 158 -21.48 -7.59 19.48
CA LYS A 158 -21.66 -9.05 19.64
C LYS A 158 -21.06 -9.69 20.90
N ILE A 159 -20.59 -8.94 21.89
CA ILE A 159 -20.02 -9.54 23.12
C ILE A 159 -20.94 -9.45 24.35
N ASP A 160 -21.96 -8.57 24.38
CA ASP A 160 -22.78 -8.36 25.60
C ASP A 160 -24.14 -9.09 25.60
N GLY A 161 -24.18 -10.38 25.28
CA GLY A 161 -25.48 -11.06 25.09
C GLY A 161 -25.62 -12.54 25.41
N ASN A 162 -24.68 -13.20 26.10
CA ASN A 162 -24.88 -14.62 26.43
C ASN A 162 -24.34 -15.08 27.80
N ALA A 163 -24.48 -14.24 28.82
CA ALA A 163 -24.19 -14.60 30.21
C ALA A 163 -25.37 -14.21 31.13
N GLU A 164 -26.59 -14.61 30.79
CA GLU A 164 -27.74 -14.58 31.72
C GLU A 164 -28.91 -15.34 31.11
N LYS A 165 -28.89 -16.68 31.24
CA LYS A 165 -30.07 -17.56 31.31
C LYS A 165 -29.60 -19.01 31.45
N GLU A 166 -29.24 -19.36 32.67
CA GLU A 166 -29.44 -20.70 33.21
C GLU A 166 -29.60 -20.52 34.73
N SER A 167 -30.86 -20.48 35.16
CA SER A 167 -31.32 -20.54 36.54
C SER A 167 -32.38 -21.61 36.62
#